data_AF-A0A6N7PVI4-F1
#
_entry.id   AF-A0A6N7PVI4-F1
#
_cell.length_a   1.000
_cell.length_b   1.000
_cell.length_c   1.000
_cell.angle_alpha   90.00
_cell.angle_beta   90.00
_cell.angle_gamma   90.00
#
_symmetry.space_group_name_H-M   'P 1'
#
loop_
_entity.id
_entity.type
_entity.pdbx_description
1 polymer ?
#
loop_
_entity_poly.entity_id
_entity_poly.type
_entity_poly.pdbx_seq_one_letter_code
_entity_poly.pdbx_strand_id
1 'polypeptide(L)'
;MMAAPLYPGGLVEIQRANLRALLRHLHRELGSWILVAHKIGFRRYVVLAFCDGTNPGNMALARSISRAVGLTLDDALAGKAPPRKAPVLSLVASPKRKGGAS
;
A
#
# COMPACT_ATOMS: atom_id res chain seq x y z
N MET A 1 -13.30 19.06 23.17
CA MET A 1 -12.22 18.36 22.44
C MET A 1 -12.22 16.91 22.90
N MET A 2 -12.72 15.97 22.09
CA MET A 2 -12.79 14.56 22.48
C MET A 2 -11.42 13.91 22.30
N ALA A 3 -10.83 13.47 23.42
CA ALA A 3 -9.62 12.66 23.43
C ALA A 3 -9.90 11.32 22.74
N ALA A 4 -9.13 11.01 21.70
CA ALA A 4 -9.14 9.69 21.11
C ALA A 4 -8.73 8.68 22.19
N PRO A 5 -9.47 7.57 22.40
CA PRO A 5 -9.06 6.56 23.35
C PRO A 5 -7.72 6.00 22.87
N LEU A 6 -6.66 6.31 23.62
CA LEU A 6 -5.36 5.70 23.49
C LEU A 6 -5.55 4.22 23.86
N TYR A 7 -5.85 3.39 22.87
CA TYR A 7 -5.83 1.94 23.04
C TYR A 7 -4.39 1.55 23.40
N PRO A 8 -4.13 1.02 24.62
CA PRO A 8 -2.81 0.58 24.99
C PRO A 8 -2.46 -0.63 24.10
N GLY A 9 -1.61 -0.39 23.08
CA GLY A 9 -1.15 -1.40 22.12
C GLY A 9 -1.81 -1.38 20.74
N GLY A 10 -2.71 -0.44 20.44
CA GLY A 10 -3.46 -0.38 19.17
C GLY A 10 -3.07 0.78 18.24
N LEU A 11 -3.39 0.64 16.95
CA LEU A 11 -3.32 1.73 15.97
C LEU A 11 -4.29 2.84 16.36
N VAL A 12 -3.85 4.10 16.37
CA VAL A 12 -4.79 5.24 16.56
C VAL A 12 -5.61 5.49 15.30
N GLU A 13 -6.74 6.21 15.41
CA GLU A 13 -7.67 6.34 14.27
C GLU A 13 -7.04 6.98 13.03
N ILE A 14 -6.14 7.96 13.22
CA ILE A 14 -5.38 8.59 12.13
C ILE A 14 -4.50 7.55 11.40
N GLN A 15 -3.80 6.70 12.15
CA GLN A 15 -2.97 5.63 11.59
C GLN A 15 -3.85 4.61 10.85
N ARG A 16 -5.02 4.26 11.39
CA ARG A 16 -5.98 3.39 10.72
C ARG A 16 -6.46 4.00 9.40
N ALA A 17 -6.82 5.28 9.40
CA ALA A 17 -7.22 5.99 8.18
C ALA A 17 -6.12 5.97 7.12
N ASN A 18 -4.87 6.22 7.51
CA ASN A 18 -3.71 6.17 6.63
C ASN A 18 -3.53 4.78 6.01
N LEU A 19 -3.59 3.72 6.83
CA LEU A 19 -3.48 2.34 6.34
C LEU A 19 -4.66 1.94 5.43
N ARG A 20 -5.88 2.41 5.71
CA ARG A 20 -7.05 2.20 4.83
C ARG A 20 -6.84 2.88 3.48
N ALA A 21 -6.24 4.07 3.44
CA ALA A 21 -5.92 4.75 2.19
C ALA A 21 -4.89 3.96 1.36
N LEU A 22 -3.86 3.40 2.00
CA LEU A 22 -2.87 2.53 1.35
C LEU A 22 -3.50 1.25 0.79
N LEU A 23 -4.43 0.62 1.50
CA LEU A 23 -5.17 -0.54 0.99
C LEU A 23 -6.03 -0.19 -0.23
N ARG A 24 -6.70 0.97 -0.22
CA ARG A 24 -7.46 1.46 -1.38
C ARG A 24 -6.54 1.73 -2.57
N HIS A 25 -5.33 2.22 -2.32
CA HIS A 25 -4.31 2.37 -3.36
C HIS A 25 -3.90 1.01 -3.96
N LEU A 26 -3.56 0.02 -3.12
CA LEU A 26 -3.26 -1.34 -3.57
C LEU A 26 -4.42 -1.96 -4.35
N HIS A 27 -5.66 -1.71 -3.93
CA HIS A 27 -6.84 -2.18 -4.64
C HIS A 27 -6.97 -1.53 -6.03
N ARG A 28 -6.63 -0.24 -6.17
CA ARG A 28 -6.60 0.42 -7.48
C ARG A 28 -5.51 -0.14 -8.39
N GLU A 29 -4.35 -0.51 -7.85
CA GLU A 29 -3.25 -1.10 -8.63
C GLU A 29 -3.55 -2.55 -9.06
N LEU A 30 -4.14 -3.35 -8.17
CA LEU A 30 -4.36 -4.78 -8.41
C LEU A 30 -5.74 -5.11 -8.97
N GLY A 31 -6.71 -4.21 -8.82
CA GLY A 31 -8.09 -4.39 -9.30
C GLY A 31 -8.94 -5.41 -8.52
N SER A 32 -8.39 -6.07 -7.49
CA SER A 32 -9.13 -7.10 -6.74
C SER A 32 -8.69 -7.19 -5.28
N TRP A 33 -9.67 -7.18 -4.36
CA TRP A 33 -9.44 -7.39 -2.93
C TRP A 33 -8.86 -8.76 -2.59
N ILE A 34 -9.08 -9.77 -3.44
CA ILE A 34 -8.47 -11.10 -3.28
C ILE A 34 -6.96 -11.00 -3.48
N LEU A 35 -6.52 -10.29 -4.52
CA LEU A 35 -5.10 -10.08 -4.81
C LEU A 35 -4.43 -9.21 -3.74
N VAL A 36 -5.12 -8.18 -3.25
CA VAL A 36 -4.64 -7.37 -2.11
C VAL A 36 -4.42 -8.26 -0.88
N ALA A 37 -5.40 -9.10 -0.54
CA ALA A 37 -5.34 -10.00 0.61
C ALA A 37 -4.18 -11.01 0.49
N HIS A 38 -3.98 -11.61 -0.70
CA HIS A 38 -2.83 -12.45 -1.00
C HIS A 38 -1.51 -11.70 -0.85
N LYS A 39 -1.42 -10.47 -1.39
CA LYS A 39 -0.19 -9.66 -1.35
C LYS A 39 0.23 -9.30 0.07
N ILE A 40 -0.72 -9.03 0.97
CA ILE A 40 -0.43 -8.70 2.38
C ILE A 40 -0.38 -9.93 3.29
N GLY A 41 -0.75 -11.11 2.80
CA GLY A 41 -0.73 -12.37 3.56
C GLY A 41 -1.86 -12.51 4.59
N PHE A 42 -3.02 -11.89 4.36
CA PHE A 42 -4.18 -11.98 5.26
C PHE A 42 -5.40 -12.55 4.53
N ARG A 43 -6.35 -13.09 5.31
CA ARG A 43 -7.65 -13.52 4.76
C ARG A 43 -8.45 -12.31 4.28
N ARG A 44 -9.12 -12.43 3.13
CA ARG A 44 -9.91 -11.35 2.51
C ARG A 44 -10.89 -10.69 3.48
N TYR A 45 -11.61 -11.47 4.30
CA TYR A 45 -12.58 -10.92 5.23
C TYR A 45 -11.95 -9.98 6.27
N VAL A 46 -10.71 -10.24 6.70
CA VAL A 46 -9.98 -9.40 7.66
C VAL A 46 -9.64 -8.06 7.01
N VAL A 47 -9.21 -8.09 5.75
CA VAL A 47 -8.86 -6.89 4.98
C VAL A 47 -10.08 -6.01 4.77
N LEU A 48 -11.20 -6.61 4.37
CA LEU A 48 -12.46 -5.89 4.18
C LEU A 48 -12.98 -5.31 5.50
N ALA A 49 -13.03 -6.11 6.57
CA ALA A 49 -13.46 -5.64 7.89
C ALA A 49 -12.60 -4.49 8.42
N PHE A 50 -11.29 -4.48 8.12
CA PHE A 50 -10.41 -3.36 8.46
C PHE A 50 -10.68 -2.11 7.59
N CYS A 51 -10.90 -2.30 6.28
CA CYS A 51 -11.26 -1.23 5.35
C CYS A 51 -12.59 -0.56 5.69
N ASP A 52 -13.58 -1.35 6.13
CA ASP A 52 -14.93 -0.89 6.50
C ASP A 52 -14.98 -0.33 7.93
N GLY A 53 -13.90 -0.49 8.69
CA GLY A 53 -13.76 0.04 10.06
C GLY A 53 -14.40 -0.84 11.14
N THR A 54 -15.00 -1.97 10.78
CA THR A 54 -15.55 -2.97 11.72
C THR A 54 -14.45 -3.65 12.54
N ASN A 55 -13.24 -3.74 11.99
CA ASN A 55 -12.06 -4.26 12.70
C ASN A 55 -11.01 -3.16 12.86
N PRO A 56 -10.51 -2.89 14.09
CA PRO A 56 -9.47 -1.89 14.31
C PRO A 56 -8.09 -2.30 13.75
N GLY A 57 -7.90 -3.55 13.36
CA GLY A 57 -6.63 -4.08 12.87
C GLY A 57 -5.59 -4.24 13.99
N ASN A 58 -4.39 -4.64 13.60
CA ASN A 58 -3.27 -4.82 14.52
C ASN A 58 -1.95 -4.39 13.88
N MET A 59 -0.88 -4.32 14.67
CA MET A 59 0.45 -3.93 14.19
C MET A 59 1.05 -4.90 13.16
N ALA A 60 0.65 -6.18 13.16
CA ALA A 60 1.08 -7.13 12.14
C ALA A 60 0.47 -6.79 10.77
N LEU A 61 -0.82 -6.45 10.73
CA LEU A 61 -1.51 -5.98 9.54
C LEU A 61 -0.88 -4.69 9.02
N ALA A 62 -0.59 -3.73 9.91
CA ALA A 62 0.09 -2.49 9.53
C ALA A 62 1.43 -2.77 8.85
N ARG A 63 2.29 -3.62 9.45
CA ARG A 63 3.58 -4.00 8.85
C ARG A 63 3.44 -4.67 7.49
N SER A 64 2.47 -5.57 7.34
CA SER A 64 2.22 -6.22 6.05
C SER A 64 1.76 -5.23 4.98
N ILE A 65 0.88 -4.29 5.34
CA ILE A 65 0.45 -3.21 4.42
C ILE A 65 1.65 -2.37 4.01
N SER A 66 2.47 -1.90 4.95
CA SER A 66 3.67 -1.09 4.67
C SER A 66 4.61 -1.80 3.70
N ARG A 67 4.91 -3.09 3.96
CA ARG A 67 5.76 -3.90 3.07
C ARG A 67 5.15 -4.06 1.68
N ALA A 68 3.85 -4.26 1.56
CA ALA A 68 3.18 -4.44 0.27
C ALA A 68 3.20 -3.18 -0.60
N VAL A 69 3.25 -1.98 0.00
CA VAL A 69 3.40 -0.70 -0.69
C VAL A 69 4.85 -0.21 -0.81
N GLY A 70 5.81 -0.94 -0.23
CA GLY A 70 7.23 -0.57 -0.26
C GLY A 70 7.59 0.61 0.66
N LEU A 71 6.85 0.82 1.75
CA LEU A 71 7.13 1.84 2.76
C LEU A 71 7.66 1.23 4.05
N THR A 72 8.34 2.04 4.85
CA THR A 72 8.60 1.69 6.25
C THR A 72 7.28 1.73 7.05
N LEU A 73 7.25 1.07 8.22
CA LEU A 73 6.07 1.11 9.09
C LEU A 73 5.75 2.55 9.50
N ASP A 74 6.76 3.31 9.91
CA ASP A 74 6.59 4.69 10.37
C ASP A 74 6.02 5.59 9.26
N ASP A 75 6.56 5.50 8.04
CA ASP A 75 6.07 6.26 6.88
C ASP A 75 4.62 5.92 6.54
N ALA A 76 4.25 4.64 6.62
CA ALA A 76 2.88 4.19 6.36
C ALA A 76 1.91 4.70 7.44
N LEU A 77 2.32 4.68 8.70
CA LEU A 77 1.53 5.20 9.83
C LEU A 77 1.39 6.72 9.76
N ALA A 78 2.41 7.43 9.29
CA ALA A 78 2.40 8.87 9.03
C ALA A 78 1.57 9.26 7.79
N GLY A 79 1.13 8.28 6.98
CA GLY A 79 0.32 8.54 5.79
C GLY A 79 1.12 9.05 4.60
N LYS A 80 2.43 8.77 4.55
CA LYS A 80 3.23 9.11 3.37
C LYS A 80 2.75 8.32 2.15
N ALA A 81 2.83 8.98 1.00
CA ALA A 81 2.46 8.36 -0.26
C ALA A 81 3.40 7.17 -0.56
N PRO A 82 2.88 6.06 -1.11
CA PRO A 82 3.72 5.01 -1.68
C PRO A 82 4.69 5.64 -2.69
N PRO A 83 5.94 5.16 -2.77
CA PRO A 83 6.83 5.59 -3.84
C PRO A 83 6.12 5.31 -5.16
N ARG A 84 5.79 6.37 -5.91
CA ARG A 84 5.30 6.20 -7.28
C ARG A 84 6.34 5.33 -7.98
N LYS A 85 5.93 4.17 -8.50
CA LYS A 85 6.68 3.57 -9.60
C LYS A 85 6.71 4.65 -10.68
N ALA A 86 7.82 5.37 -10.80
CA ALA A 86 8.06 6.14 -12.00
C ALA A 86 7.83 5.17 -13.16
N PRO A 87 7.03 5.52 -14.17
CA PRO A 87 7.00 4.69 -15.37
C PRO A 87 8.46 4.55 -15.78
N VAL A 88 8.92 3.30 -15.93
CA VAL A 88 10.18 3.03 -16.61
C VAL A 88 10.00 3.66 -17.98
N LEU A 89 10.55 4.86 -18.15
CA LEU A 89 10.93 5.36 -19.45
C LEU A 89 12.06 4.43 -19.86
N SER A 90 11.68 3.26 -20.39
CA SER A 90 12.57 2.48 -21.23
C SER A 90 12.92 3.44 -22.36
N LEU A 91 14.07 4.09 -22.23
CA LEU A 91 14.77 4.70 -23.35
C LEU A 91 14.85 3.59 -24.40
N VAL A 92 13.91 3.62 -25.35
CA VAL A 92 14.02 2.89 -26.60
C VAL A 92 15.35 3.32 -27.17
N ALA A 93 16.33 2.44 -27.09
CA ALA A 93 17.58 2.60 -27.80
C ALA A 93 17.19 2.77 -29.27
N SER A 94 17.43 3.96 -29.82
CA SER A 94 17.22 4.25 -31.23
C SER A 94 17.86 3.14 -32.06
N PRO A 95 17.16 2.52 -33.02
CA PRO A 95 17.78 1.53 -33.89
C PRO A 95 18.86 2.24 -34.69
N LYS A 96 20.13 1.90 -34.42
CA LYS A 96 21.27 2.31 -35.23
C LYS A 96 21.06 1.72 -36.63
N ARG A 97 20.58 2.53 -37.57
CA ARG A 97 20.39 2.14 -38.97
C ARG A 97 21.70 1.60 -39.54
N LYS A 98 21.61 0.41 -40.14
CA LYS A 98 22.59 -0.20 -41.04
C LYS A 98 22.54 0.54 -42.38
N GLY A 99 23.68 1.03 -42.84
CA GLY A 99 23.91 1.58 -44.18
C GLY A 99 25.32 2.16 -44.22
N GLY A 100 26.18 1.90 -45.20
CA GLY A 100 26.07 1.12 -46.42
C GLY A 100 27.50 0.89 -46.94
N ALA A 101 27.62 -0.09 -47.84
CA ALA A 101 28.85 -0.35 -48.57
C ALA A 101 29.19 0.81 -49.50
N SER A 102 30.48 1.15 -49.60
CA SER A 102 31.24 1.37 -50.84
C SER A 102 32.72 1.51 -50.47
#